data_AF-A0A3S1F827-F1
#
_entry.id   AF-A0A3S1F827-F1
#
_cell.length_a   1.000
_cell.length_b   1.000
_cell.length_c   1.000
_cell.angle_alpha   90.00
_cell.angle_beta   90.00
_cell.angle_gamma   90.00
#
_symmetry.space_group_name_H-M   'P 1'
#
loop_
_entity.id
_entity.type
_entity.pdbx_description
1 polymer ?
#
loop_
_entity_poly.entity_id
_entity_poly.type
_entity_poly.pdbx_seq_one_letter_code
_entity_poly.pdbx_strand_id
1 'polypeptide(L)'
;MKRLINRLLPKSWRSTVVTIPVIRLHGTIMAGGGQFRPSLSLASTAGLIEKAFSCDAPAVAISINSPGGSPVQSRLIFKRIRDLATEKNKKVLVFVE
;
A
#
# COMPACT_ATOMS: atom_id res chain seq x y z
N MET A 1 12.16 -6.16 -14.31
CA MET A 1 13.60 -6.31 -14.65
C MET A 1 14.37 -7.27 -13.72
N LYS A 2 14.29 -7.15 -12.38
CA LYS A 2 15.04 -8.02 -11.46
C LYS A 2 14.87 -9.53 -11.69
N ARG A 3 13.66 -10.00 -12.02
CA ARG A 3 13.40 -11.43 -12.35
C ARG A 3 14.12 -11.95 -13.59
N LEU A 4 14.28 -11.11 -14.62
CA LEU A 4 14.98 -11.48 -15.86
C LEU A 4 16.50 -11.59 -15.61
N ILE A 5 17.06 -10.62 -14.88
CA ILE A 5 18.48 -10.60 -14.52
C ILE A 5 18.81 -11.74 -13.53
N ASN A 6 17.93 -11.99 -12.54
CA ASN A 6 18.08 -13.11 -11.61
C ASN A 6 18.07 -14.49 -12.29
N ARG A 7 17.51 -14.63 -13.50
CA ARG A 7 17.52 -15.90 -14.24
C ARG A 7 18.89 -16.21 -14.86
N LEU A 8 19.65 -15.17 -15.21
CA LEU A 8 20.98 -15.25 -15.80
C LEU A 8 22.10 -15.29 -14.75
N LEU A 9 21.84 -14.81 -13.53
CA LEU A 9 22.82 -14.81 -12.45
C LEU A 9 22.99 -16.20 -11.78
N PRO A 10 24.22 -16.54 -11.32
CA PRO A 10 24.49 -17.73 -10.52
C PRO A 10 23.61 -17.79 -9.26
N LYS A 11 23.25 -18.99 -8.81
CA LYS A 11 22.32 -19.22 -7.69
C LYS A 11 22.74 -18.48 -6.40
N SER A 12 24.04 -18.31 -6.18
CA SER A 12 24.62 -17.59 -5.03
C SER A 12 24.42 -16.06 -5.08
N TRP A 13 24.15 -15.48 -6.24
CA TRP A 13 23.99 -14.02 -6.44
C TRP A 13 22.54 -13.61 -6.70
N ARG A 14 21.61 -14.56 -6.71
CA ARG A 14 20.18 -14.27 -6.83
C ARG A 14 19.66 -13.74 -5.50
N SER A 15 19.07 -12.54 -5.51
CA SER A 15 18.21 -12.11 -4.40
C SER A 15 16.91 -12.93 -4.46
N THR A 16 16.88 -14.05 -3.75
CA THR A 16 15.68 -14.93 -3.59
C THR A 16 14.68 -14.37 -2.58
N VAL A 17 14.96 -13.20 -2.01
CA VAL A 17 14.13 -12.56 -0.99
C VAL A 17 12.90 -11.93 -1.64
N VAL A 18 11.72 -12.45 -1.28
CA VAL A 18 10.44 -11.85 -1.67
C VAL A 18 10.27 -10.54 -0.92
N THR A 19 10.22 -9.43 -1.65
CA THR A 19 10.02 -8.09 -1.07
C THR A 19 8.52 -7.78 -1.08
N ILE A 20 7.96 -7.48 0.09
CA ILE A 20 6.55 -7.09 0.24
C ILE A 20 6.49 -5.57 0.48
N PRO A 21 5.79 -4.78 -0.35
CA PRO A 21 5.59 -3.36 -0.10
C PRO A 21 4.72 -3.15 1.16
N VAL A 22 5.15 -2.20 2.00
CA VAL A 22 4.44 -1.82 3.23
C VAL A 22 3.96 -0.38 3.10
N ILE A 23 2.67 -0.16 3.33
CA ILE A 23 2.03 1.15 3.41
C ILE A 23 1.81 1.48 4.89
N ARG A 24 2.12 2.72 5.30
CA ARG A 24 1.78 3.22 6.63
C ARG A 24 0.70 4.28 6.50
N LEU A 25 -0.47 4.00 7.05
CA LEU A 25 -1.59 4.92 7.14
C LEU A 25 -1.64 5.46 8.57
N HIS A 26 -1.17 6.68 8.75
CA HIS A 26 -1.09 7.33 10.06
C HIS A 26 -1.89 8.63 10.12
N GLY A 27 -2.67 8.82 11.18
CA GLY A 27 -3.42 10.05 11.46
C GLY A 27 -4.92 9.97 11.18
N THR A 28 -5.63 11.07 11.42
CA THR A 28 -7.10 11.15 11.29
C THR A 28 -7.54 11.06 9.84
N ILE A 29 -8.60 10.31 9.56
CA ILE A 29 -9.13 10.13 8.20
C ILE A 29 -10.12 11.25 7.88
N MET A 30 -9.72 12.25 7.09
CA MET A 30 -10.55 13.42 6.76
C MET A 30 -10.22 13.97 5.38
N ALA A 31 -11.23 14.53 4.69
CA ALA A 31 -11.07 15.05 3.32
C ALA A 31 -10.12 16.27 3.24
N GLY A 32 -9.97 16.99 4.35
CA GLY A 32 -9.03 18.10 4.51
C GLY A 32 -8.14 17.90 5.73
N GLY A 33 -6.95 18.49 5.67
CA GLY A 33 -5.96 18.51 6.73
C GLY A 33 -5.21 19.85 6.71
N GLY A 34 -4.62 20.23 7.84
CA GLY A 34 -3.81 21.45 7.91
C GLY A 34 -2.46 21.24 7.22
N GLN A 35 -1.84 22.31 6.75
CA GLN A 35 -0.51 22.29 6.10
C GLN A 35 0.56 21.54 6.92
N PHE A 36 0.42 21.57 8.25
CA PHE A 36 1.35 20.93 9.20
C PHE A 36 0.82 19.63 9.82
N ARG A 37 -0.41 19.22 9.50
CA ARG A 37 -1.05 18.00 10.01
C ARG A 37 -1.78 17.31 8.86
N PRO A 38 -1.05 16.55 8.02
CA PRO A 38 -1.66 15.83 6.93
C PRO A 38 -2.67 14.82 7.47
N SER A 39 -3.90 14.90 6.98
CA SER A 39 -4.95 13.92 7.24
C SER A 39 -4.89 12.79 6.21
N LEU A 40 -5.40 11.62 6.57
CA LEU A 40 -5.61 10.54 5.61
C LEU A 40 -6.86 10.84 4.79
N SER A 41 -6.67 11.02 3.48
CA SER A 41 -7.73 11.18 2.49
C SER A 41 -7.44 10.32 1.27
N LEU A 42 -8.45 10.05 0.44
CA LEU A 42 -8.21 9.36 -0.84
C LEU A 42 -7.19 10.11 -1.69
N ALA A 43 -7.27 11.45 -1.75
CA ALA A 43 -6.35 12.26 -2.54
C ALA A 43 -4.89 12.12 -2.08
N SER A 44 -4.65 12.10 -0.77
CA SER A 44 -3.30 11.93 -0.20
C SER A 44 -2.77 10.49 -0.30
N THR A 45 -3.65 9.49 -0.29
CA THR A 45 -3.25 8.08 -0.19
C THR A 45 -3.26 7.33 -1.52
N ALA A 46 -4.03 7.78 -2.52
CA ALA A 46 -4.22 7.07 -3.79
C ALA A 46 -2.91 6.74 -4.49
N GLY A 47 -2.02 7.74 -4.68
CA GLY A 47 -0.73 7.51 -5.36
C GLY A 47 0.19 6.56 -4.59
N LEU A 48 0.16 6.59 -3.26
CA LEU A 48 0.94 5.67 -2.42
C LEU A 48 0.42 4.23 -2.56
N ILE A 49 -0.90 4.07 -2.49
CA ILE A 49 -1.57 2.78 -2.68
C ILE A 49 -1.24 2.22 -4.07
N GLU A 50 -1.43 3.01 -5.13
CA GLU A 50 -1.12 2.60 -6.51
C GLU A 50 0.33 2.17 -6.69
N LYS A 51 1.28 2.91 -6.10
CA LYS A 51 2.70 2.57 -6.12
C LYS A 51 3.00 1.25 -5.41
N ALA A 52 2.33 0.96 -4.29
CA ALA A 52 2.49 -0.33 -3.61
C ALA A 52 1.92 -1.47 -4.46
N PHE A 53 0.76 -1.26 -5.09
CA PHE A 53 0.13 -2.26 -5.96
C PHE A 53 0.82 -2.42 -7.32
N SER A 54 1.72 -1.52 -7.73
CA SER A 54 2.53 -1.69 -8.95
C SER A 54 3.81 -2.51 -8.74
N CYS A 55 4.26 -2.69 -7.50
CA CYS A 55 5.46 -3.48 -7.18
C CYS A 55 5.26 -4.98 -7.49
N ASP A 56 6.25 -5.68 -8.06
CA ASP A 56 6.16 -7.13 -8.32
C ASP A 56 6.26 -7.92 -7.00
N ALA A 57 5.13 -8.09 -6.32
CA ALA A 57 5.01 -8.72 -5.01
C ALA A 57 3.67 -9.49 -4.90
N PRO A 58 3.65 -10.65 -4.21
CA PRO A 58 2.43 -11.46 -4.06
C PRO A 58 1.39 -10.84 -3.11
N ALA A 59 1.82 -9.89 -2.27
CA ALA A 59 0.99 -9.23 -1.28
C ALA A 59 1.39 -7.76 -1.10
N VAL A 60 0.50 -6.99 -0.47
CA VAL A 60 0.75 -5.65 0.04
C VAL A 60 0.39 -5.64 1.53
N ALA A 61 1.27 -5.11 2.36
CA ALA A 61 1.01 -4.91 3.79
C ALA A 61 0.60 -3.47 4.06
N ILE A 62 -0.37 -3.27 4.95
CA ILE A 62 -0.88 -1.96 5.35
C ILE A 62 -0.85 -1.93 6.87
N SER A 63 -0.07 -1.02 7.45
CA SER A 63 -0.11 -0.68 8.87
C SER A 63 -1.01 0.54 9.04
N ILE A 64 -2.01 0.44 9.92
CA ILE A 64 -3.01 1.46 10.19
C ILE A 64 -2.87 1.88 11.64
N ASN A 65 -2.52 3.15 11.84
CA ASN A 65 -2.55 3.83 13.12
C ASN A 65 -3.39 5.11 12.94
N SER A 66 -4.69 4.97 13.17
CA SER A 66 -5.65 6.05 12.96
C SER A 66 -6.73 6.00 14.03
N PRO A 67 -7.07 7.14 14.66
CA PRO A 67 -8.22 7.22 15.56
C PRO A 67 -9.57 7.18 14.82
N GLY A 68 -9.58 7.00 13.49
CA GLY A 68 -10.76 7.05 12.64
C GLY A 68 -10.99 8.45 12.03
N GLY A 69 -12.26 8.76 11.72
CA GLY A 69 -12.67 10.03 11.14
C GLY A 69 -13.87 9.92 10.20
N SER A 70 -13.79 10.61 9.06
CA SER A 70 -14.83 10.65 8.04
C SER A 70 -15.18 9.24 7.51
N PRO A 71 -16.45 8.81 7.60
CA PRO A 71 -16.88 7.52 7.07
C PRO A 71 -16.76 7.48 5.55
N VAL A 72 -16.97 8.62 4.88
CA VAL A 72 -16.85 8.76 3.43
C VAL A 72 -15.42 8.50 2.98
N GLN A 73 -14.43 9.17 3.58
CA GLN A 73 -13.02 8.98 3.21
C GLN A 73 -12.54 7.57 3.54
N SER A 74 -12.94 7.01 4.69
CA SER A 74 -12.63 5.64 5.07
C SER A 74 -13.15 4.64 4.02
N ARG A 75 -14.39 4.81 3.57
CA ARG A 75 -15.00 3.96 2.53
C ARG A 75 -14.31 4.11 1.18
N LEU A 76 -13.93 5.33 0.79
CA LEU A 76 -13.21 5.60 -0.46
C LEU A 76 -11.83 4.94 -0.49
N ILE A 77 -11.06 5.08 0.60
CA ILE A 77 -9.75 4.44 0.76
C ILE A 77 -9.90 2.92 0.70
N PHE A 78 -10.85 2.36 1.47
CA PHE A 78 -11.13 0.92 1.46
C PHE A 78 -11.49 0.42 0.05
N LYS A 79 -12.39 1.11 -0.65
CA LYS A 79 -12.80 0.74 -2.00
C LYS A 79 -11.60 0.74 -2.95
N ARG A 80 -10.76 1.78 -2.91
CA ARG A 80 -9.57 1.86 -3.77
C ARG A 80 -8.60 0.69 -3.54
N ILE A 81 -8.36 0.32 -2.28
CA ILE A 81 -7.52 -0.83 -1.92
C ILE A 81 -8.12 -2.14 -2.47
N ARG A 82 -9.44 -2.34 -2.34
CA ARG A 82 -10.13 -3.54 -2.82
C ARG A 82 -10.16 -3.64 -4.34
N ASP A 83 -10.39 -2.53 -5.02
CA ASP A 83 -10.40 -2.45 -6.48
C ASP A 83 -9.01 -2.84 -7.02
N LEU A 84 -7.93 -2.26 -6.46
CA LEU A 84 -6.55 -2.60 -6.85
C LEU A 84 -6.14 -4.02 -6.47
N ALA A 85 -6.60 -4.54 -5.33
CA ALA A 85 -6.35 -5.92 -4.94
C ALA A 85 -6.97 -6.92 -5.92
N THR A 86 -8.17 -6.61 -6.42
CA THR A 86 -8.87 -7.41 -7.42
C THR A 86 -8.21 -7.28 -8.79
N GLU A 87 -7.95 -6.04 -9.24
CA GLU A 87 -7.33 -5.74 -10.53
C GLU A 87 -5.94 -6.36 -10.67
N LYS A 88 -5.13 -6.30 -9.61
CA LYS A 88 -3.75 -6.82 -9.61
C LYS A 88 -3.63 -8.24 -9.06
N ASN A 89 -4.73 -8.84 -8.61
CA ASN A 89 -4.78 -10.15 -7.96
C ASN A 89 -3.74 -10.31 -6.85
N LYS A 90 -3.75 -9.39 -5.88
CA LYS A 90 -2.79 -9.35 -4.76
C LYS A 90 -3.48 -9.52 -3.42
N LYS A 91 -2.82 -10.25 -2.52
CA LYS A 91 -3.28 -10.36 -1.13
C LYS A 91 -3.00 -9.06 -0.39
N VAL A 92 -3.99 -8.57 0.37
CA VAL A 92 -3.83 -7.41 1.24
C VAL A 92 -3.77 -7.90 2.69
N LEU A 93 -2.70 -7.53 3.40
CA LEU A 93 -2.52 -7.80 4.82
C LEU A 93 -2.64 -6.48 5.57
N VAL A 94 -3.48 -6.45 6.60
CA VAL A 94 -3.72 -5.25 7.39
C VAL A 94 -3.28 -5.49 8.83
N PHE A 95 -2.52 -4.55 9.36
CA PHE A 95 -2.04 -4.51 10.73
C PHE A 95 -2.57 -3.24 11.37
N VAL A 96 -3.09 -3.35 12.58
CA VAL A 96 -3.63 -2.22 13.35
C VAL A 96 -2.70 -1.98 14.53
N GLU A 97 -2.25 -0.74 14.68
CA GLU A 97 -1.29 -0.27 15.69
C GLU A 97 -1.82 0.96 16.44
#